data_AF-A0A9N9T4W1-F1
#
_entry.id   AF-A0A9N9T4W1-F1
#
_cell.length_a   1.000
_cell.length_b   1.000
_cell.length_c   1.000
_cell.angle_alpha   90.00
_cell.angle_beta   90.00
_cell.angle_gamma   90.00
#
_symmetry.space_group_name_H-M   'P 1'
#
loop_
_entity.id
_entity.type
_entity.pdbx_description
1 polymer ?
#
loop_
_entity_poly.entity_id
_entity_poly.type
_entity_poly.pdbx_seq_one_letter_code
_entity_poly.pdbx_strand_id
1 'polypeptide(L)'
;MLSLKRELIGQQAMFTKPIQDAETATEVSYKISRMIAKRSRPFNDGDFVKNCIEIAAKKMCAEASKKFEKIQLNRMTIQRRIISLSGNIAEQLMEK
;
A
#
# COMPACT_ATOMS: atom_id res chain seq x y z
N MET A 1 36.21 10.92 -7.80
CA MET A 1 35.64 10.37 -6.55
C MET A 1 34.17 10.77 -6.36
N LEU A 2 33.79 12.05 -6.50
CA LEU A 2 32.39 12.50 -6.41
C LEU A 2 31.48 11.95 -7.53
N SER A 3 31.98 11.80 -8.76
CA SER A 3 31.24 11.25 -9.91
C SER A 3 30.86 9.78 -9.72
N LEU A 4 31.84 8.93 -9.39
CA LEU A 4 31.66 7.51 -9.11
C LEU A 4 30.63 7.27 -7.99
N LYS A 5 30.67 8.07 -6.92
CA LYS A 5 29.69 7.97 -5.83
C LYS A 5 28.27 8.28 -6.29
N ARG A 6 28.09 9.30 -7.13
CA ARG A 6 26.77 9.68 -7.68
C ARG A 6 26.22 8.59 -8.60
N GLU A 7 27.08 7.99 -9.40
CA GLU A 7 26.74 6.92 -10.34
C GLU A 7 26.35 5.63 -9.61
N LEU A 8 27.10 5.26 -8.56
CA LEU A 8 26.76 4.16 -7.66
C LEU A 8 25.40 4.37 -6.97
N ILE A 9 25.12 5.58 -6.47
CA ILE A 9 23.82 5.92 -5.88
C ILE A 9 22.70 5.78 -6.92
N GLY A 10 22.94 6.22 -8.16
CA GLY A 10 22.00 6.05 -9.27
C GLY A 10 21.68 4.58 -9.56
N GLN A 11 22.71 3.73 -9.59
CA GLN A 11 22.54 2.28 -9.79
C GLN A 11 21.78 1.63 -8.62
N GLN A 12 22.11 1.99 -7.37
CA GLN A 12 21.41 1.48 -6.20
C GLN A 12 19.94 1.91 -6.16
N ALA A 13 19.65 3.16 -6.57
CA ALA A 13 18.29 3.69 -6.62
C ALA A 13 17.36 2.88 -7.54
N MET A 14 17.91 2.24 -8.58
CA MET A 14 17.12 1.36 -9.46
C MET A 14 16.58 0.14 -8.73
N PHE A 15 17.28 -0.35 -7.71
CA PHE A 15 16.86 -1.51 -6.91
C PHE A 15 16.03 -1.11 -5.69
N THR A 16 16.33 0.03 -5.05
CA THR A 16 15.64 0.45 -3.82
C THR A 16 14.27 1.08 -4.09
N LYS A 17 14.13 1.84 -5.18
CA LYS A 17 12.88 2.55 -5.48
C LYS A 17 11.68 1.62 -5.70
N PRO A 18 11.78 0.49 -6.43
CA PRO A 18 10.67 -0.46 -6.54
C PRO A 18 10.24 -1.06 -5.20
N ILE A 19 11.19 -1.32 -4.30
CA ILE A 19 10.94 -1.85 -2.95
C ILE A 19 10.16 -0.82 -2.13
N GLN A 20 10.64 0.43 -2.09
CA GLN A 20 9.97 1.53 -1.40
C GLN A 20 8.55 1.78 -1.91
N ASP A 21 8.35 1.73 -3.23
CA ASP A 21 7.02 1.84 -3.83
C ASP A 21 6.08 0.70 -3.37
N ALA A 22 6.60 -0.54 -3.26
CA ALA A 22 5.82 -1.71 -2.84
C ALA A 22 5.48 -1.67 -1.34
N GLU A 23 6.42 -1.23 -0.50
CA GLU A 23 6.21 -0.98 0.93
C GLU A 23 5.14 0.09 1.13
N THR A 24 5.26 1.20 0.41
CA THR A 24 4.28 2.31 0.45
C THR A 24 2.89 1.82 0.03
N ALA A 25 2.78 1.06 -1.07
CA ALA A 25 1.51 0.49 -1.50
C ALA A 25 0.92 -0.49 -0.46
N THR A 26 1.79 -1.23 0.23
CA THR A 26 1.41 -2.13 1.32
C THR A 26 0.90 -1.37 2.54
N GLU A 27 1.56 -0.28 2.93
CA GLU A 27 1.11 0.56 4.04
C GLU A 27 -0.27 1.18 3.75
N VAL A 28 -0.44 1.73 2.55
CA VAL A 28 -1.70 2.35 2.10
C VAL A 28 -2.85 1.34 2.13
N SER A 29 -2.62 0.11 1.68
CA SER A 29 -3.65 -0.93 1.70
C SER A 29 -4.02 -1.37 3.12
N TYR A 30 -3.09 -1.41 4.08
CA TYR A 30 -3.43 -1.60 5.51
C TYR A 30 -4.32 -0.47 6.03
N LYS A 31 -3.98 0.79 5.70
CA LYS A 31 -4.78 1.96 6.10
C LYS A 31 -6.21 1.89 5.55
N ILE A 32 -6.37 1.53 4.27
CA ILE A 32 -7.70 1.37 3.64
C ILE A 32 -8.47 0.21 4.27
N SER A 33 -7.85 -0.97 4.44
CA SER A 33 -8.48 -2.12 5.12
C SER A 33 -9.00 -1.74 6.51
N ARG A 34 -8.20 -0.99 7.29
CA ARG A 34 -8.61 -0.50 8.60
C ARG A 34 -9.82 0.44 8.53
N MET A 35 -9.87 1.34 7.55
CA MET A 35 -11.02 2.24 7.36
C MET A 35 -12.30 1.48 7.03
N ILE A 36 -12.22 0.47 6.14
CA ILE A 36 -13.34 -0.41 5.78
C ILE A 36 -13.85 -1.13 7.04
N ALA A 37 -12.95 -1.77 7.79
CA ALA A 37 -13.28 -2.50 9.01
C ALA A 37 -13.92 -1.59 10.07
N LYS A 38 -13.35 -0.41 10.30
CA LYS A 38 -13.85 0.56 11.29
C LYS A 38 -15.25 1.07 11.01
N ARG A 39 -15.65 1.12 9.74
CA ARG A 39 -16.99 1.53 9.32
C ARG A 39 -17.95 0.35 9.15
N SER A 40 -17.54 -0.86 9.57
CA SER A 40 -18.29 -2.11 9.40
C SER A 40 -18.74 -2.33 7.95
N ARG A 41 -17.88 -1.96 7.00
CA ARG A 41 -18.17 -2.09 5.57
C ARG A 41 -17.78 -3.48 5.06
N PRO A 42 -18.50 -4.04 4.06
CA PRO A 42 -18.14 -5.29 3.43
C PRO A 42 -16.71 -5.29 2.87
N PHE A 43 -16.01 -6.44 2.93
CA PHE A 43 -14.62 -6.52 2.46
C PHE A 43 -14.48 -6.35 0.94
N ASN A 44 -15.53 -6.62 0.16
CA ASN A 44 -15.56 -6.37 -1.28
C ASN A 44 -15.64 -4.86 -1.61
N ASP A 45 -15.93 -3.98 -0.64
CA ASP A 45 -15.80 -2.53 -0.85
C ASP A 45 -14.36 -2.14 -1.18
N GLY A 46 -13.37 -2.98 -0.86
CA GLY A 46 -11.98 -2.78 -1.29
C GLY A 46 -11.83 -2.72 -2.82
N ASP A 47 -12.55 -3.57 -3.56
CA ASP A 47 -12.55 -3.57 -5.02
C ASP A 47 -13.20 -2.29 -5.57
N PHE A 48 -14.29 -1.82 -4.93
CA PHE A 48 -14.92 -0.54 -5.27
C PHE A 48 -13.99 0.66 -5.01
N VAL A 49 -13.34 0.70 -3.86
CA VAL A 49 -12.37 1.76 -3.52
C VAL A 49 -11.21 1.76 -4.51
N LYS A 50 -10.72 0.58 -4.92
CA LYS A 50 -9.67 0.46 -5.94
C LYS A 50 -10.09 1.13 -7.25
N ASN A 51 -11.29 0.85 -7.74
CA ASN A 51 -11.82 1.46 -8.96
C ASN A 51 -11.91 2.99 -8.84
N CYS A 52 -12.35 3.50 -7.69
CA CYS A 52 -12.42 4.94 -7.43
C CYS A 52 -11.03 5.60 -7.51
N ILE A 53 -10.03 4.99 -6.88
CA ILE A 53 -8.64 5.48 -6.91
C ILE A 53 -8.10 5.48 -8.34
N GLU A 54 -8.34 4.42 -9.11
CA GLU A 54 -7.85 4.33 -10.49
C GLU A 54 -8.48 5.38 -11.42
N ILE A 55 -9.78 5.65 -11.28
CA ILE A 55 -10.46 6.70 -12.05
C ILE A 55 -9.82 8.07 -11.76
N ALA A 56 -9.66 8.39 -10.47
CA ALA A 56 -9.03 9.65 -10.05
C ALA A 56 -7.58 9.75 -10.54
N ALA A 57 -6.79 8.70 -10.35
CA ALA A 57 -5.37 8.67 -10.72
C ALA A 57 -5.17 8.82 -12.24
N LYS A 58 -5.97 8.11 -13.06
CA LYS A 58 -5.90 8.22 -14.52
C LYS A 58 -6.24 9.63 -15.00
N LYS A 59 -7.18 10.32 -14.34
CA LYS A 59 -7.61 11.67 -14.74
C LYS A 59 -6.69 12.78 -14.24
N MET A 60 -6.22 12.70 -13.00
CA MET A 60 -5.51 13.79 -12.33
C MET A 60 -3.98 13.65 -12.35
N CYS A 61 -3.46 12.43 -12.39
CA CYS A 61 -2.02 12.16 -12.28
C CYS A 61 -1.61 10.92 -13.09
N ALA A 62 -1.90 10.95 -14.40
CA ALA A 62 -1.68 9.83 -15.32
C ALA A 62 -0.24 9.26 -15.27
N GLU A 63 0.77 10.10 -15.09
CA GLU A 63 2.18 9.70 -14.95
C GLU A 63 2.44 8.80 -13.73
N ALA A 64 1.68 9.01 -12.66
CA ALA A 64 1.78 8.27 -11.41
C ALA A 64 0.76 7.11 -11.29
N SER A 65 -0.15 6.96 -12.26
CA SER A 65 -1.24 5.97 -12.24
C SER A 65 -0.78 4.55 -11.88
N LYS A 66 0.33 4.09 -12.48
CA LYS A 66 0.93 2.77 -12.22
C LYS A 66 1.32 2.53 -10.75
N LYS A 67 1.58 3.58 -9.97
CA LYS A 67 1.86 3.44 -8.53
C LYS A 67 0.61 3.04 -7.76
N PHE A 68 -0.54 3.59 -8.14
CA PHE A 68 -1.82 3.29 -7.51
C PHE A 68 -2.32 1.89 -7.86
N GLU A 69 -1.99 1.38 -9.04
CA GLU A 69 -2.28 -0.01 -9.46
C GLU A 69 -1.64 -1.05 -8.54
N LYS A 70 -0.49 -0.75 -7.92
CA LYS A 70 0.18 -1.66 -6.98
C LYS A 70 -0.55 -1.83 -5.64
N ILE A 71 -1.50 -0.96 -5.30
CA ILE A 71 -2.24 -1.04 -4.02
C ILE A 71 -3.19 -2.24 -4.07
N GLN A 72 -2.95 -3.25 -3.23
CA GLN A 72 -3.76 -4.47 -3.22
C GLN A 72 -4.98 -4.31 -2.30
N LEU A 73 -6.18 -4.28 -2.88
CA LEU A 73 -7.44 -4.05 -2.15
C LEU A 73 -8.53 -5.10 -2.43
N ASN A 74 -8.20 -6.22 -3.08
CA ASN A 74 -9.20 -7.27 -3.28
C ASN A 74 -9.72 -7.81 -1.94
N ARG A 75 -10.94 -8.36 -1.96
CA ARG A 75 -11.60 -8.92 -0.77
C ARG A 75 -10.69 -9.78 0.12
N MET A 76 -9.92 -10.70 -0.47
CA MET A 76 -9.05 -11.62 0.28
C MET A 76 -7.89 -10.88 0.96
N THR A 77 -7.31 -9.89 0.28
CA THR A 77 -6.26 -9.04 0.84
C THR A 77 -6.80 -8.18 1.98
N ILE A 78 -7.98 -7.59 1.81
CA ILE A 78 -8.62 -6.81 2.88
C ILE A 78 -8.82 -7.69 4.13
N GLN A 79 -9.39 -8.89 3.97
CA GLN A 79 -9.59 -9.83 5.06
C GLN A 79 -8.28 -10.16 5.78
N ARG A 80 -7.23 -10.57 5.06
CA ARG A 80 -5.92 -10.90 5.66
C ARG A 80 -5.31 -9.73 6.42
N ARG A 81 -5.40 -8.52 5.86
CA ARG A 81 -4.86 -7.30 6.50
C ARG A 81 -5.62 -6.97 7.78
N ILE A 82 -6.94 -7.11 7.80
CA ILE A 82 -7.75 -6.91 9.01
C ILE A 82 -7.35 -7.93 10.08
N ILE A 83 -7.22 -9.21 9.72
CA ILE A 83 -6.77 -10.26 10.66
C ILE A 83 -5.39 -9.93 11.22
N SER A 84 -4.44 -9.55 10.37
CA SER A 84 -3.09 -9.17 10.79
C SER A 84 -3.08 -7.96 11.72
N LEU A 85 -3.88 -6.92 11.41
CA LEU A 85 -4.03 -5.75 12.28
C LEU A 85 -4.62 -6.13 13.65
N SER A 86 -5.66 -6.96 13.67
CA SER A 86 -6.28 -7.42 14.90
C SER A 86 -5.32 -8.25 15.76
N GLY A 87 -4.56 -9.16 15.13
CA GLY A 87 -3.54 -9.96 15.81
C GLY A 87 -2.45 -9.08 16.43
N ASN A 88 -1.91 -8.14 15.67
CA ASN A 88 -0.88 -7.23 16.16
C ASN A 88 -1.37 -6.33 17.31
N ILE A 89 -2.62 -5.88 17.28
CA ILE A 89 -3.23 -5.15 18.40
C ILE A 89 -3.32 -6.04 19.65
N ALA A 90 -3.74 -7.29 19.49
CA ALA A 90 -3.84 -8.23 20.61
C ALA A 90 -2.47 -8.52 21.24
N GLU A 91 -1.44 -8.77 20.43
CA GLU A 91 -0.06 -8.97 20.89
C GLU A 91 0.43 -7.77 21.72
N GLN A 92 0.32 -6.56 21.20
CA GLN A 92 0.76 -5.34 21.90
C GLN A 92 0.02 -5.09 23.23
N LEU A 93 -1.22 -5.58 23.36
CA LEU A 93 -1.99 -5.48 24.60
C LEU A 93 -1.60 -6.54 25.62
N MET A 94 -1.14 -7.71 25.17
CA MET A 94 -0.70 -8.82 26.02
C MET A 94 0.76 -8.70 26.46
N GLU A 95 1.61 -7.98 25.72
CA GLU A 95 3.02 -7.70 26.08
C GLU A 95 3.17 -6.66 27.22
N LYS A 96 2.17 -6.51 28.09
CA LYS A 96 2.21 -5.64 29.27
C LYS A 96 2.56 -6.38 30.55
#